data_AF-A0A382B8Y6-F1
#
_entry.id   AF-A0A382B8Y6-F1
#
_cell.length_a   1.000
_cell.length_b   1.000
_cell.length_c   1.000
_cell.angle_alpha   90.00
_cell.angle_beta   90.00
_cell.angle_gamma   90.00
#
_symmetry.space_group_name_H-M   'P 1'
#
loop_
_entity.id
_entity.type
_entity.pdbx_description
1 polymer ?
#
loop_
_entity_poly.entity_id
_entity_poly.type
_entity_poly.pdbx_seq_one_letter_code
_entity_poly.pdbx_strand_id
1 'polypeptide(L)'
;TLMFLNVWLIIWPNQKIVIASNEAVAAGGEADPGQAGAAATALLASRTNTLFSLPMLFFMGSSFHFQQGPGLLDNISAPGLIVAMIIILALEANAIWGKLSVIATVKGVIHSSLILTAALWAAVALL
;
A
#
# COMPACT_ATOMS: atom_id res chain seq x y z
N THR A 1 2.30 8.38 -8.60
CA THR A 1 2.53 7.96 -7.20
C THR A 1 2.78 6.44 -7.19
N LEU A 2 3.13 5.78 -6.09
CA LEU A 2 3.47 4.33 -6.15
C LEU A 2 2.23 3.44 -6.36
N MET A 3 1.11 3.84 -5.75
CA MET A 3 -0.15 3.09 -5.82
C MET A 3 -0.69 2.95 -7.24
N PHE A 4 -0.52 3.98 -8.08
CA PHE A 4 -0.88 3.92 -9.50
C PHE A 4 -0.04 2.86 -10.24
N LEU A 5 1.27 2.80 -9.99
CA LEU A 5 2.14 1.80 -10.60
C LEU A 5 1.75 0.39 -10.16
N ASN A 6 1.38 0.20 -8.88
CA ASN A 6 0.87 -1.08 -8.39
C ASN A 6 -0.37 -1.54 -9.15
N VAL A 7 -1.31 -0.63 -9.43
CA VAL A 7 -2.52 -0.97 -10.20
C VAL A 7 -2.17 -1.46 -11.60
N TRP A 8 -1.35 -0.70 -12.34
CA TRP A 8 -1.13 -0.97 -13.76
C TRP A 8 -0.07 -2.04 -14.03
N LEU A 9 0.97 -2.12 -13.21
CA LEU A 9 2.11 -3.01 -13.44
C LEU A 9 2.00 -4.33 -12.68
N ILE A 10 1.25 -4.39 -11.58
CA ILE A 10 1.18 -5.59 -10.73
C ILE A 10 -0.24 -6.14 -10.66
N ILE A 11 -1.20 -5.35 -10.17
CA ILE A 11 -2.56 -5.80 -9.88
C ILE A 11 -3.27 -6.20 -11.17
N TRP A 12 -3.33 -5.30 -12.15
CA TRP A 12 -4.08 -5.55 -13.38
C TRP A 12 -3.54 -6.74 -14.20
N PRO A 13 -2.23 -6.88 -14.46
CA PRO A 13 -1.70 -8.05 -15.16
C PRO A 13 -2.02 -9.38 -14.47
N ASN A 14 -1.90 -9.44 -13.14
CA ASN A 14 -2.23 -10.64 -12.37
C ASN A 14 -3.74 -10.91 -12.34
N GLN A 15 -4.58 -9.87 -12.25
CA GLN A 15 -6.04 -10.01 -12.31
C GLN A 15 -6.51 -10.57 -13.65
N LYS A 16 -5.86 -10.22 -14.77
CA LYS A 16 -6.18 -10.81 -16.08
C LYS A 16 -5.98 -12.33 -16.10
N ILE A 17 -4.92 -12.83 -15.47
CA ILE A 17 -4.68 -14.29 -15.35
C ILE A 17 -5.83 -14.94 -14.57
N VAL A 18 -6.20 -14.35 -13.44
CA VAL A 18 -7.30 -14.86 -12.59
C VAL A 18 -8.63 -14.84 -13.32
N ILE A 19 -8.93 -13.77 -14.07
CA ILE A 19 -10.17 -13.64 -14.85
C ILE A 19 -10.21 -14.70 -15.95
N ALA A 20 -9.15 -14.82 -16.76
CA ALA A 20 -9.08 -15.80 -17.85
C ALA A 20 -9.21 -17.24 -17.34
N SER A 21 -8.59 -17.55 -16.20
CA SER A 21 -8.70 -18.86 -15.56
C SER A 21 -10.13 -19.16 -15.09
N ASN A 22 -10.81 -18.18 -14.47
CA ASN A 22 -12.20 -18.34 -14.06
C ASN A 22 -13.14 -18.52 -15.27
N GLU A 23 -12.89 -17.81 -16.37
CA GLU A 23 -13.65 -17.97 -17.63
C GLU A 23 -13.47 -19.38 -18.23
N ALA A 24 -12.24 -19.91 -18.22
CA ALA A 24 -11.95 -21.26 -18.68
C ALA A 24 -12.70 -22.33 -17.85
N VAL A 25 -12.67 -22.19 -16.53
CA VAL A 25 -13.42 -23.08 -15.61
C VAL A 25 -14.92 -22.99 -15.85
N ALA A 26 -15.46 -21.78 -16.04
CA ALA A 26 -16.88 -21.57 -16.32
C ALA A 26 -17.33 -22.24 -17.64
N ALA A 27 -16.43 -22.34 -18.61
CA ALA A 27 -16.66 -23.04 -19.88
C ALA A 27 -16.47 -24.57 -19.80
N GLY A 28 -16.21 -25.13 -18.62
CA GLY A 28 -15.98 -26.56 -18.40
C GLY A 28 -14.53 -27.01 -18.61
N GLY A 29 -13.59 -26.07 -18.72
CA GLY A 29 -12.15 -26.33 -18.74
C GLY A 29 -11.52 -26.42 -17.35
N GLU A 30 -10.20 -26.53 -17.31
CA GLU A 30 -9.43 -26.56 -16.06
C GLU A 30 -8.93 -25.16 -15.66
N ALA A 31 -8.68 -24.96 -14.37
CA ALA A 31 -8.11 -23.73 -13.84
C ALA A 31 -6.62 -23.60 -14.20
N ASP A 32 -6.17 -22.37 -14.46
CA ASP A 32 -4.75 -22.07 -14.64
C ASP A 32 -3.98 -22.41 -13.35
N PRO A 33 -2.93 -23.25 -13.43
CA PRO A 33 -2.12 -23.61 -12.25
C PRO A 33 -1.45 -22.40 -11.59
N GLY A 34 -1.21 -21.32 -12.35
CA GLY A 34 -0.66 -20.05 -11.87
C GLY A 34 -1.69 -19.11 -11.23
N GLN A 35 -3.00 -19.40 -11.31
CA GLN A 35 -4.06 -18.53 -10.78
C GLN A 35 -3.84 -18.17 -9.30
N ALA A 36 -3.50 -19.16 -8.48
CA ALA A 36 -3.33 -18.96 -7.03
C ALA A 36 -2.18 -17.99 -6.72
N GLY A 37 -1.05 -18.12 -7.43
CA GLY A 37 0.08 -17.22 -7.30
C GLY A 37 -0.24 -15.79 -7.77
N ALA A 38 -0.91 -15.68 -8.93
CA ALA A 38 -1.33 -14.38 -9.47
C ALA A 38 -2.29 -13.66 -8.51
N ALA A 39 -3.28 -14.37 -7.97
CA ALA A 39 -4.22 -13.83 -7.00
C ALA A 39 -3.52 -13.35 -5.72
N ALA A 40 -2.55 -14.10 -5.20
CA ALA A 40 -1.79 -13.72 -4.01
C ALA A 40 -0.97 -12.44 -4.22
N THR A 41 -0.28 -12.33 -5.37
CA THR A 41 0.49 -11.13 -5.74
C THR A 41 -0.41 -9.90 -5.91
N ALA A 42 -1.52 -10.04 -6.64
CA ALA A 42 -2.48 -8.95 -6.80
C ALA A 42 -3.07 -8.49 -5.45
N LEU A 43 -3.35 -9.44 -4.54
CA LEU A 43 -3.88 -9.14 -3.22
C LEU A 43 -2.87 -8.39 -2.33
N LEU A 44 -1.59 -8.78 -2.35
CA LEU A 44 -0.53 -8.12 -1.60
C LEU A 44 -0.35 -6.66 -2.04
N ALA A 45 -0.27 -6.42 -3.35
CA ALA A 45 -0.17 -5.07 -3.89
C ALA A 45 -1.43 -4.24 -3.57
N SER A 46 -2.64 -4.82 -3.70
CA SER A 46 -3.90 -4.14 -3.38
C SER A 46 -3.97 -3.72 -1.92
N ARG A 47 -3.56 -4.59 -0.98
CA ARG A 47 -3.56 -4.28 0.45
C ARG A 47 -2.49 -3.29 0.84
N THR A 48 -1.35 -3.28 0.14
CA THR A 48 -0.33 -2.24 0.34
C THR A 48 -0.84 -0.88 -0.14
N ASN A 49 -1.59 -0.82 -1.24
CA ASN A 49 -2.29 0.39 -1.64
C ASN A 49 -3.28 0.86 -0.56
N THR A 50 -4.10 -0.04 -0.01
CA THR A 50 -5.02 0.32 1.09
C THR A 50 -4.26 0.77 2.34
N LEU A 51 -3.13 0.13 2.67
CA LEU A 51 -2.26 0.51 3.78
C LEU A 51 -1.77 1.96 3.63
N PHE A 52 -1.42 2.38 2.40
CA PHE A 52 -0.97 3.75 2.10
C PHE A 52 -2.09 4.78 2.00
N SER A 53 -3.35 4.38 1.84
CA SER A 53 -4.47 5.32 1.71
C SER A 53 -4.66 6.20 2.95
N LEU A 54 -4.57 5.65 4.17
CA LEU A 54 -4.80 6.44 5.39
C LEU A 54 -3.67 7.44 5.66
N PRO A 55 -2.37 7.07 5.60
CA PRO A 55 -1.30 8.06 5.71
C PRO A 55 -1.45 9.18 4.67
N MET A 56 -1.75 8.83 3.42
CA MET A 56 -1.96 9.81 2.35
C MET A 56 -3.09 10.79 2.69
N LEU A 57 -4.27 10.28 3.05
CA LEU A 57 -5.41 11.11 3.45
C LEU A 57 -5.08 11.98 4.65
N PHE A 58 -4.37 11.44 5.64
CA PHE A 58 -3.95 12.18 6.83
C PHE A 58 -3.06 13.37 6.48
N PHE A 59 -1.98 13.16 5.71
CA PHE A 59 -1.05 14.23 5.34
C PHE A 59 -1.66 15.25 4.35
N MET A 60 -2.56 14.79 3.47
CA MET A 60 -3.31 15.70 2.59
C MET A 60 -4.27 16.59 3.41
N GLY A 61 -5.02 15.98 4.33
CA GLY A 61 -5.93 16.71 5.21
C GLY A 61 -5.19 17.65 6.16
N SER A 62 -4.04 17.21 6.69
CA SER A 62 -3.24 18.04 7.59
C SER A 62 -2.73 19.31 6.90
N SER A 63 -2.29 19.17 5.65
CA SER A 63 -1.79 20.29 4.84
C SER A 63 -2.86 21.33 4.53
N PHE A 64 -4.14 20.95 4.48
CA PHE A 64 -5.24 21.88 4.19
C PHE A 64 -5.83 22.54 5.45
N HIS A 65 -5.88 21.84 6.57
CA HIS A 65 -6.56 22.31 7.78
C HIS A 65 -5.66 22.91 8.85
N PHE A 66 -4.35 22.64 8.81
CA PHE A 66 -3.39 23.15 9.82
C PHE A 66 -2.45 24.23 9.28
N GLN A 67 -2.87 25.00 8.27
CA GLN A 67 -2.04 26.07 7.66
C GLN A 67 -1.89 27.33 8.54
N GLN A 68 -2.70 27.50 9.60
CA GLN A 68 -2.78 28.75 10.37
C GLN A 68 -2.48 28.60 11.89
N GLY A 69 -2.02 27.43 12.35
CA GLY A 69 -1.53 27.20 13.72
C GLY A 69 -0.07 26.70 13.69
N PRO A 70 0.54 26.27 14.82
CA PRO A 70 1.77 25.48 14.76
C PRO A 70 1.45 24.21 13.97
N GLY A 71 1.78 24.24 12.68
CA GLY A 71 1.44 23.25 11.72
C GLY A 71 2.08 21.94 12.10
N LEU A 72 1.34 20.86 11.85
CA LEU A 72 1.79 19.49 12.09
C LEU A 72 3.14 19.17 11.39
N LEU A 73 3.53 20.00 10.41
CA LEU A 73 4.69 19.89 9.54
C LEU A 73 5.63 21.12 9.61
N ASP A 74 5.51 21.99 10.64
CA ASP A 74 6.30 23.23 10.75
C ASP A 74 7.82 22.99 10.91
N ASN A 75 8.22 21.77 11.30
CA ASN A 75 9.62 21.36 11.46
C ASN A 75 10.00 20.25 10.47
N ILE A 76 9.51 20.27 9.22
CA ILE A 76 9.99 19.31 8.21
C ILE A 76 11.50 19.46 8.04
N SER A 77 12.23 18.42 8.44
CA SER A 77 13.67 18.31 8.26
C SER A 77 14.01 17.32 7.12
N ALA A 78 15.19 17.47 6.53
CA ALA A 78 15.67 16.51 5.53
C ALA A 78 15.82 15.08 6.11
N PRO A 79 16.37 14.87 7.33
CA PRO A 79 16.39 13.55 7.96
C PRO A 79 15.00 12.92 8.11
N GLY A 80 14.01 13.66 8.60
CA GLY A 80 12.65 13.15 8.79
C GLY A 80 11.99 12.70 7.49
N LEU A 81 12.15 13.48 6.41
CA LEU A 81 11.68 13.11 5.08
C LEU A 81 12.39 11.87 4.52
N ILE A 82 13.72 11.78 4.70
CA ILE A 82 14.49 10.62 4.22
C ILE A 82 14.02 9.35 4.92
N VAL A 83 13.82 9.38 6.24
CA VAL A 83 13.32 8.23 7.01
C VAL A 83 11.91 7.85 6.57
N ALA A 84 11.01 8.82 6.40
CA ALA A 84 9.65 8.56 5.91
C ALA A 84 9.67 7.90 4.52
N MET A 85 10.52 8.38 3.61
CA MET A 85 10.69 7.81 2.28
C MET A 85 11.26 6.39 2.32
N ILE A 86 12.24 6.11 3.18
CA ILE A 86 12.78 4.76 3.37
C ILE A 86 11.69 3.79 3.83
N ILE A 87 10.85 4.20 4.80
CA ILE A 87 9.75 3.36 5.29
C ILE A 87 8.76 3.06 4.14
N ILE A 88 8.37 4.07 3.37
CA ILE A 88 7.44 3.91 2.24
C ILE A 88 8.03 2.97 1.18
N LEU A 89 9.29 3.19 0.77
CA LEU A 89 9.94 2.38 -0.25
C LEU A 89 10.21 0.95 0.21
N ALA A 90 10.50 0.72 1.49
CA ALA A 90 10.65 -0.62 2.05
C ALA A 90 9.32 -1.40 2.04
N LEU A 91 8.21 -0.74 2.40
CA LEU A 91 6.87 -1.34 2.34
C LEU A 91 6.43 -1.61 0.90
N GLU A 92 6.78 -0.71 -0.03
CA GLU A 92 6.56 -0.91 -1.46
C GLU A 92 7.38 -2.07 -2.01
N ALA A 93 8.65 -2.20 -1.63
CA ALA A 93 9.47 -3.36 -2.02
C ALA A 93 8.85 -4.69 -1.53
N ASN A 94 8.25 -4.70 -0.33
CA ASN A 94 7.49 -5.85 0.15
C ASN A 94 6.22 -6.09 -0.69
N ALA A 95 5.59 -5.06 -1.28
CA ALA A 95 4.44 -5.25 -2.18
C ALA A 95 4.81 -6.02 -3.46
N ILE A 96 6.05 -5.87 -3.93
CA ILE A 96 6.56 -6.47 -5.16
C ILE A 96 7.09 -7.90 -4.92
N TRP A 97 7.87 -8.11 -3.86
CA TRP A 97 8.59 -9.37 -3.63
C TRP A 97 8.25 -10.07 -2.31
N GLY A 98 7.40 -9.46 -1.50
CA GLY A 98 7.19 -9.86 -0.12
C GLY A 98 6.03 -10.82 0.09
N LYS A 99 5.52 -10.80 1.32
CA LYS A 99 4.45 -11.70 1.78
C LYS A 99 3.36 -10.93 2.52
N LEU A 100 2.15 -11.48 2.46
CA LEU A 100 1.00 -11.04 3.26
C LEU A 100 1.20 -11.45 4.72
N SER A 101 2.03 -10.71 5.47
CA SER A 101 2.24 -10.95 6.90
C SER A 101 1.17 -10.22 7.72
N VAL A 102 1.51 -9.12 8.40
CA VAL A 102 0.60 -8.36 9.28
C VAL A 102 -0.63 -7.80 8.55
N ILE A 103 -0.52 -7.60 7.24
CA ILE A 103 -1.62 -7.18 6.36
C ILE A 103 -2.41 -8.36 5.75
N ALA A 104 -2.32 -9.56 6.32
CA ALA A 104 -3.06 -10.74 5.85
C ALA A 104 -4.59 -10.64 6.04
N THR A 105 -5.08 -9.73 6.88
CA THR A 105 -6.51 -9.55 7.13
C THR A 105 -6.91 -8.09 7.00
N VAL A 106 -8.21 -7.83 6.79
CA VAL A 106 -8.74 -6.46 6.72
C VAL A 106 -8.46 -5.69 8.02
N LYS A 107 -8.71 -6.32 9.18
CA LYS A 107 -8.36 -5.73 10.47
C LYS A 107 -6.86 -5.44 10.56
N GLY A 108 -6.01 -6.36 10.11
CA GLY A 108 -4.56 -6.19 10.08
C GLY A 108 -4.11 -4.98 9.27
N VAL A 109 -4.69 -4.78 8.07
CA VAL A 109 -4.43 -3.59 7.24
C VAL A 109 -4.83 -2.31 7.96
N ILE A 110 -6.02 -2.26 8.57
CA ILE A 110 -6.51 -1.06 9.27
C ILE A 110 -5.58 -0.66 10.42
N HIS A 111 -5.23 -1.61 11.31
CA HIS A 111 -4.33 -1.32 12.43
C HIS A 111 -2.93 -0.93 11.94
N SER A 112 -2.41 -1.64 10.93
CA SER A 112 -1.10 -1.33 10.34
C SER A 112 -1.08 0.06 9.69
N SER A 113 -2.20 0.48 9.09
CA SER A 113 -2.32 1.78 8.44
C SER A 113 -2.34 2.93 9.45
N LEU A 114 -3.00 2.73 10.60
CA LEU A 114 -2.96 3.67 11.73
C LEU A 114 -1.55 3.77 12.32
N ILE A 115 -0.90 2.62 12.57
CA ILE A 115 0.48 2.57 13.07
C ILE A 115 1.43 3.25 12.08
N LEU A 116 1.28 2.98 10.78
CA LEU A 116 2.10 3.59 9.73
C LEU A 116 1.90 5.10 9.69
N THR A 117 0.67 5.58 9.82
CA THR A 117 0.37 7.02 9.86
C THR A 117 1.10 7.68 11.03
N ALA A 118 1.00 7.09 12.23
CA ALA A 118 1.68 7.60 13.42
C ALA A 118 3.21 7.57 13.28
N ALA A 119 3.76 6.49 12.71
CA ALA A 119 5.20 6.34 12.50
C ALA A 119 5.74 7.36 11.49
N LEU A 120 5.05 7.57 10.38
CA LEU A 120 5.42 8.57 9.38
C LEU A 120 5.30 9.98 9.95
N TRP A 121 4.26 10.25 10.72
CA TRP A 121 4.12 11.54 11.39
C TRP A 121 5.26 11.78 12.38
N ALA A 122 5.57 10.81 13.23
CA ALA A 122 6.67 10.89 14.19
C ALA A 122 8.02 11.09 13.50
N ALA A 123 8.27 10.39 12.39
CA ALA A 123 9.48 10.58 11.61
C ALA A 123 9.61 12.01 11.06
N VAL A 124 8.53 12.60 10.56
CA VAL A 124 8.56 13.95 9.98
C VAL A 124 8.53 15.05 11.05
N ALA A 125 7.92 14.80 12.21
CA ALA A 125 7.76 15.80 13.26
C ALA A 125 8.88 15.81 14.31
N LEU A 126 9.60 14.70 14.50
CA LEU A 126 10.56 14.52 15.60
C LEU A 126 12.02 14.38 15.16
N LEU A 127 12.28 14.15 13.87
CA LEU A 127 13.62 14.03 13.29
C LEU A 127 13.92 15.26 12.43
#